data_AF-L9W5Q7-F1
#
_entry.id   AF-L9W5Q7-F1
#
_cell.length_a   1.000
_cell.length_b   1.000
_cell.length_c   1.000
_cell.angle_alpha   90.00
_cell.angle_beta   90.00
_cell.angle_gamma   90.00
#
_symmetry.space_group_name_H-M   'P 1'
#
loop_
_entity.id
_entity.type
_entity.pdbx_description
1 polymer ?
#
loop_
_entity_poly.entity_id
_entity_poly.type
_entity_poly.pdbx_seq_one_letter_code
_entity_poly.pdbx_strand_id
1 'polypeptide(L)'
;MPLEFSSSGDTPDLERVISVLDDADCRKIISVLEEPKTVHKIADEADLPLSTAYRKLDRLTEAELVNETVGVRQGRHHKSRYVSTFDQISISFDDKQELCVDIGRSDDQSLEIWSNATRKF
;
A
#
# COMPACT_ATOMS: atom_id res chain seq x y z
N MET A 1 20.12 -26.22 9.15
CA MET A 1 19.44 -25.71 7.95
C MET A 1 18.25 -24.89 8.44
N PRO A 2 18.21 -23.57 8.23
CA PRO A 2 16.95 -22.86 8.33
C PRO A 2 16.12 -23.17 7.08
N LEU A 3 14.84 -23.43 7.28
CA LEU A 3 13.89 -23.70 6.22
C LEU A 3 13.57 -22.37 5.51
N GLU A 4 13.79 -22.32 4.21
CA GLU A 4 13.32 -21.23 3.36
C GLU A 4 11.79 -21.30 3.31
N PHE A 5 11.12 -20.26 3.80
CA PHE A 5 9.69 -20.10 3.63
C PHE A 5 9.42 -19.63 2.21
N SER A 6 9.06 -20.57 1.35
CA SER A 6 8.32 -20.26 0.14
C SER A 6 6.99 -19.63 0.54
N SER A 7 6.91 -18.30 0.48
CA SER A 7 5.65 -17.57 0.56
C SER A 7 4.75 -18.05 -0.56
N SER A 8 3.72 -18.83 -0.20
CA SER A 8 2.67 -19.23 -1.13
C SER A 8 1.82 -18.01 -1.43
N GLY A 9 1.64 -17.75 -2.72
CA GLY A 9 1.18 -16.49 -3.29
C GLY A 9 -0.17 -15.98 -2.77
N ASP A 10 -0.35 -14.67 -3.00
CA ASP A 10 -1.52 -13.83 -2.73
C ASP A 10 -1.51 -13.00 -1.43
N THR A 11 -0.44 -13.07 -0.62
CA THR A 11 -0.21 -12.11 0.47
C THR A 11 0.96 -11.18 0.15
N PRO A 12 0.81 -9.85 0.33
CA PRO A 12 1.89 -8.90 0.14
C PRO A 12 3.04 -9.27 1.08
N ASP A 13 4.26 -9.26 0.55
CA ASP A 13 5.44 -9.71 1.28
C ASP A 13 5.63 -8.88 2.56
N LEU A 14 5.46 -9.56 3.71
CA LEU A 14 5.58 -9.02 5.05
C LEU A 14 6.81 -8.12 5.21
N GLU A 15 7.98 -8.58 4.75
CA GLU A 15 9.22 -7.83 4.91
C GLU A 15 9.19 -6.54 4.08
N ARG A 16 8.59 -6.57 2.89
CA ARG A 16 8.45 -5.38 2.03
C ARG A 16 7.50 -4.37 2.67
N VAL A 17 6.33 -4.81 3.15
CA VAL A 17 5.35 -3.92 3.78
C VAL A 17 5.96 -3.25 5.01
N ILE A 18 6.59 -4.02 5.91
CA ILE A 18 7.24 -3.47 7.10
C ILE A 18 8.36 -2.49 6.73
N SER A 19 9.21 -2.84 5.76
CA SER A 19 10.30 -1.98 5.31
C SER A 19 9.81 -0.64 4.74
N VAL A 20 8.67 -0.63 4.09
CA VAL A 20 8.04 0.59 3.57
C VAL A 20 7.39 1.40 4.69
N LEU A 21 6.77 0.76 5.67
CA LEU A 21 6.15 1.46 6.81
C LEU A 21 7.17 2.00 7.82
N ASP A 22 8.34 1.39 7.96
CA ASP A 22 9.43 1.92 8.78
C ASP A 22 9.93 3.28 8.25
N ASP A 23 9.89 3.46 6.92
CA ASP A 23 10.32 4.66 6.23
C ASP A 23 9.36 5.86 6.48
N ALA A 24 9.89 6.89 7.14
CA ALA A 24 9.10 8.09 7.49
C ALA A 24 8.58 8.83 6.26
N ASP A 25 9.32 8.86 5.15
CA ASP A 25 8.89 9.54 3.93
C ASP A 25 7.73 8.78 3.26
N CYS A 26 7.78 7.45 3.28
CA CYS A 26 6.67 6.62 2.79
C CYS A 26 5.40 6.85 3.61
N ARG A 27 5.50 6.91 4.94
CA ARG A 27 4.37 7.22 5.81
C ARG A 27 3.77 8.60 5.53
N LYS A 28 4.60 9.62 5.28
CA LYS A 28 4.12 10.95 4.86
C LYS A 28 3.37 10.87 3.53
N ILE A 29 3.92 10.16 2.54
CA ILE A 29 3.26 9.99 1.24
C ILE A 29 1.90 9.30 1.38
N ILE A 30 1.81 8.23 2.18
CA ILE A 30 0.54 7.55 2.47
C ILE A 30 -0.46 8.54 3.09
N SER A 31 -0.03 9.34 4.08
CA SER A 31 -0.93 10.27 4.77
C SER A 31 -1.50 11.39 3.89
N VAL A 32 -0.82 11.74 2.80
CA VAL A 32 -1.33 12.76 1.86
C VAL A 32 -2.15 12.15 0.72
N LEU A 33 -2.20 10.82 0.59
CA LEU A 33 -2.88 10.10 -0.49
C LEU A 33 -4.36 9.78 -0.19
N GLU A 34 -5.09 10.72 0.42
CA GLU A 34 -6.54 10.62 0.62
C GLU A 34 -7.34 10.66 -0.70
N GLU A 35 -6.80 11.30 -1.73
CA GLU A 35 -7.39 11.41 -3.08
C GLU A 35 -6.33 11.16 -4.17
N PRO A 36 -6.71 10.80 -5.41
CA PRO A 36 -5.78 10.60 -6.52
C PRO A 36 -4.94 11.85 -6.86
N LYS A 37 -3.64 11.83 -6.52
CA LYS A 37 -2.72 12.97 -6.65
C LYS A 37 -1.56 12.67 -7.59
N THR A 38 -1.09 13.70 -8.30
CA THR A 38 0.13 13.59 -9.12
C THR A 38 1.37 13.61 -8.23
N VAL A 39 2.49 13.01 -8.68
CA VAL A 39 3.78 13.04 -7.94
C VAL A 39 4.18 14.43 -7.46
N HIS A 40 3.95 15.46 -8.28
CA HIS A 40 4.29 16.84 -7.92
C HIS A 40 3.50 17.35 -6.70
N LYS A 41 2.21 17.02 -6.62
CA LYS A 41 1.38 17.38 -5.45
C LYS A 41 1.78 16.58 -4.22
N ILE A 42 2.07 15.30 -4.40
CA ILE A 42 2.53 14.42 -3.31
C ILE A 42 3.84 14.95 -2.73
N ALA A 43 4.80 15.31 -3.59
CA ALA A 43 6.09 15.86 -3.16
C ALA A 43 5.93 17.19 -2.41
N ASP A 44 5.05 18.07 -2.87
CA ASP A 44 4.75 19.35 -2.24
C ASP A 44 4.10 19.17 -0.85
N GLU A 45 3.03 18.37 -0.77
CA GLU A 45 2.29 18.15 0.48
C GLU A 45 3.05 17.31 1.50
N ALA A 46 3.87 16.36 1.05
CA ALA A 46 4.72 15.55 1.92
C ALA A 46 6.03 16.26 2.32
N ASP A 47 6.29 17.46 1.78
CA ASP A 47 7.54 18.22 1.94
C ASP A 47 8.78 17.38 1.58
N LEU A 48 8.77 16.82 0.36
CA LEU A 48 9.81 15.93 -0.15
C LEU A 48 10.39 16.43 -1.47
N PRO A 49 11.70 16.25 -1.70
CA PRO A 49 12.28 16.40 -3.03
C PRO A 49 11.59 15.48 -4.04
N LEU A 50 11.36 15.97 -5.26
CA LEU A 50 10.64 15.21 -6.29
C LEU A 50 11.31 13.86 -6.60
N SER A 51 12.65 13.80 -6.61
CA SER A 51 13.41 12.56 -6.80
C SER A 51 13.20 11.56 -5.67
N THR A 52 13.06 12.03 -4.43
CA THR A 52 12.71 11.19 -3.28
C THR A 52 11.28 10.69 -3.43
N ALA A 53 10.33 11.56 -3.75
CA ALA A 53 8.93 11.17 -3.94
C ALA A 53 8.77 10.06 -5.00
N TYR A 54 9.42 10.17 -6.15
CA TYR A 54 9.43 9.11 -7.18
C TYR A 54 9.94 7.78 -6.62
N ARG A 55 11.10 7.77 -5.96
CA ARG A 55 11.70 6.55 -5.41
C ARG A 55 10.83 5.90 -4.32
N LYS A 56 10.15 6.70 -3.50
CA LYS A 56 9.28 6.19 -2.43
C LYS A 56 7.95 5.67 -3.00
N LEU A 57 7.38 6.35 -3.99
CA LEU A 57 6.18 5.90 -4.69
C LEU A 57 6.40 4.56 -5.41
N ASP A 58 7.58 4.37 -6.00
CA ASP A 58 7.99 3.12 -6.62
C ASP A 58 7.96 1.97 -5.59
N ARG A 59 8.62 2.15 -4.45
CA ARG A 59 8.60 1.17 -3.33
C ARG A 59 7.19 0.91 -2.77
N LEU A 60 6.37 1.95 -2.65
CA LEU A 60 4.98 1.82 -2.21
C LEU A 60 4.13 1.04 -3.22
N THR A 61 4.43 1.18 -4.51
CA THR A 61 3.76 0.45 -5.59
C THR A 61 4.19 -1.01 -5.62
N GLU A 62 5.49 -1.29 -5.45
CA GLU A 62 6.02 -2.66 -5.31
C GLU A 62 5.46 -3.39 -4.08
N ALA A 63 5.12 -2.66 -3.01
CA ALA A 63 4.47 -3.20 -1.82
C ALA A 63 2.94 -3.25 -1.91
N GLU A 64 2.36 -2.94 -3.09
CA GLU A 64 0.92 -2.90 -3.35
C GLU A 64 0.09 -1.97 -2.44
N LEU A 65 0.74 -0.99 -1.80
CA LEU A 65 0.12 0.02 -0.92
C LEU A 65 -0.39 1.24 -1.70
N VAL A 66 0.18 1.49 -2.87
CA VAL A 66 -0.18 2.59 -3.75
C VAL A 66 -0.29 2.06 -5.18
N ASN A 67 -1.22 2.60 -5.96
CA ASN A 67 -1.34 2.26 -7.37
C ASN A 67 -1.24 3.50 -8.26
N GLU A 68 -0.58 3.33 -9.42
CA GLU A 68 -0.52 4.35 -10.45
C GLU A 68 -1.75 4.24 -11.36
N THR A 69 -2.60 5.27 -11.32
CA THR A 69 -3.76 5.43 -12.20
C THR A 69 -3.47 6.45 -13.29
N VAL A 70 -3.78 6.08 -14.54
CA VAL A 70 -3.71 7.01 -15.66
C VAL A 70 -4.93 7.92 -15.60
N GLY A 71 -4.71 9.20 -15.24
CA GLY A 71 -5.81 10.15 -15.07
C GLY A 71 -6.68 10.28 -16.32
N VAL A 72 -8.01 10.12 -16.15
CA VAL A 72 -8.99 10.34 -17.21
C VAL A 72 -9.00 11.82 -17.61
N ARG A 73 -9.08 12.04 -18.93
CA ARG A 73 -8.75 13.23 -19.72
C ARG A 73 -9.51 14.51 -19.31
N GLN A 74 -8.76 15.63 -19.16
CA GLN A 74 -9.09 16.97 -19.69
C GLN A 74 -7.78 17.73 -19.99
N GLY A 75 -7.18 17.51 -21.17
CA GLY A 75 -6.00 18.27 -21.63
C GLY A 75 -4.77 17.46 -22.05
N ARG A 76 -3.88 18.08 -22.82
CA ARG A 76 -2.81 17.48 -23.64
C ARG A 76 -1.56 17.00 -22.88
N HIS A 77 -1.63 16.80 -21.56
CA HIS A 77 -0.53 16.26 -20.75
C HIS A 77 -1.02 15.11 -19.87
N HIS A 78 -0.47 13.92 -20.07
CA HIS A 78 -0.71 12.75 -19.26
C HIS A 78 0.07 12.96 -17.96
N LYS A 79 -0.61 13.23 -16.85
CA LYS A 79 0.02 13.22 -15.53
C LYS A 79 -0.49 12.00 -14.78
N SER A 80 0.41 11.05 -14.53
CA SER A 80 0.16 9.91 -13.66
C SER A 80 -0.35 10.40 -12.30
N ARG A 81 -1.39 9.74 -11.81
CA ARG A 81 -1.95 9.97 -10.48
C ARG A 81 -1.78 8.72 -9.66
N TYR A 82 -1.48 8.90 -8.38
CA TYR A 82 -1.31 7.83 -7.43
C TYR A 82 -2.46 7.86 -6.46
N VAL A 83 -2.91 6.68 -6.05
CA VAL A 83 -4.00 6.49 -5.10
C VAL A 83 -3.59 5.42 -4.08
N SER A 84 -3.95 5.61 -2.82
CA SER A 84 -3.81 4.55 -1.81
C SER A 84 -4.76 3.40 -2.15
N THR A 85 -4.30 2.16 -2.07
CA THR A 85 -5.10 0.96 -2.34
C THR A 85 -5.70 0.34 -1.09
N PHE A 86 -5.39 0.88 0.08
CA PHE A 86 -5.75 0.33 1.38
C PHE A 86 -6.26 1.43 2.31
N ASP A 87 -7.02 0.99 3.30
CA ASP A 87 -7.55 1.78 4.41
C ASP A 87 -7.10 1.20 5.76
N GLN A 88 -6.70 -0.08 5.81
CA GLN A 88 -6.24 -0.72 7.03
C GLN A 88 -5.06 -1.67 6.77
N ILE A 89 -4.08 -1.66 7.68
CA ILE A 89 -3.02 -2.67 7.75
C ILE A 89 -3.08 -3.30 9.13
N SER A 90 -3.21 -4.63 9.17
CA SER A 90 -3.28 -5.42 10.40
C SER A 90 -2.06 -6.33 10.49
N ILE A 91 -1.40 -6.32 11.65
CA ILE A 91 -0.27 -7.20 11.95
C ILE A 91 -0.70 -8.14 13.07
N SER A 92 -0.61 -9.44 12.83
CA SER A 92 -1.05 -10.48 13.78
C SER A 92 -0.03 -11.61 13.87
N PHE A 93 -0.16 -12.43 14.91
CA PHE A 93 0.51 -13.73 14.99
C PHE A 93 -0.49 -14.83 14.69
N ASP A 94 -0.08 -15.83 13.92
CA ASP A 94 -0.89 -17.02 13.68
C ASP A 94 -0.79 -18.05 14.83
N ASP A 95 -1.45 -19.20 14.68
CA ASP A 95 -1.44 -20.30 15.65
C ASP A 95 -0.04 -20.91 15.89
N LYS A 96 0.92 -20.64 15.00
CA LYS A 96 2.31 -21.08 15.08
C LYS A 96 3.25 -20.00 15.61
N GLN A 97 2.71 -18.85 16.04
CA GLN A 97 3.47 -17.66 16.43
C GLN A 97 4.29 -17.05 15.29
N GLU A 98 3.87 -17.25 14.04
CA GLU A 98 4.45 -16.62 12.87
C GLU A 98 3.78 -15.26 12.64
N LEU A 99 4.56 -14.25 12.23
CA LEU A 99 4.06 -12.90 11.98
C LEU A 99 3.33 -12.87 10.63
N CYS A 100 2.14 -12.29 10.59
CA CYS A 100 1.33 -12.12 9.40
C CYS A 100 0.95 -10.65 9.21
N VAL A 101 0.88 -10.21 7.95
CA VAL A 101 0.33 -8.92 7.56
C VAL A 101 -0.89 -9.15 6.69
N ASP A 102 -1.97 -8.44 7.04
CA ASP A 102 -3.19 -8.36 6.26
C ASP A 102 -3.43 -6.89 5.85
N ILE A 103 -3.78 -6.68 4.59
CA ILE A 103 -4.07 -5.35 4.04
C ILE A 103 -5.56 -5.29 3.70
N GLY A 104 -6.31 -4.61 4.56
CA GLY A 104 -7.71 -4.27 4.32
C GLY A 104 -7.80 -3.20 3.25
N ARG A 105 -8.64 -3.46 2.25
CA ARG A 105 -8.96 -2.52 1.18
C ARG A 105 -10.44 -2.18 1.28
N SER A 106 -10.75 -0.89 1.36
CA SER A 106 -12.11 -0.37 1.44
C SER A 106 -12.74 -0.61 0.09
N ASP A 107 -13.45 -1.72 0.07
CA ASP A 107 -14.11 -2.27 -1.08
C ASP A 107 -15.32 -1.38 -1.40
N ASP A 108 -15.14 -0.37 -2.25
CA ASP A 108 -16.28 0.31 -2.90
C ASP A 108 -17.05 -0.70 -3.81
N GLN A 109 -16.56 -1.95 -3.97
CA GLN A 109 -17.27 -3.04 -4.66
C GLN A 109 -17.28 -4.43 -3.98
N SER A 110 -16.84 -4.59 -2.74
CA SER A 110 -16.98 -5.89 -2.04
C SER A 110 -17.52 -5.78 -0.62
N LEU A 111 -18.69 -5.15 -0.49
CA LEU A 111 -19.62 -5.41 0.62
C LEU A 111 -20.35 -6.76 0.50
N GLU A 112 -19.75 -7.80 -0.11
CA GLU A 112 -20.35 -9.15 -0.16
C GLU A 112 -19.41 -10.32 0.18
N ILE A 113 -18.09 -10.13 0.34
CA ILE A 113 -17.18 -11.31 0.44
C ILE A 113 -16.69 -11.63 1.85
N TRP A 114 -16.65 -10.67 2.80
CA TRP A 114 -16.11 -10.94 4.15
C TRP A 114 -17.14 -11.10 5.27
N SER A 115 -18.39 -11.47 4.95
CA SER A 115 -19.38 -11.89 5.95
C SER A 115 -19.01 -13.19 6.67
N ASN A 116 -18.00 -13.92 6.23
CA ASN A 116 -17.71 -15.27 6.74
C ASN A 116 -16.25 -15.43 7.20
N ALA A 117 -15.84 -14.68 8.23
CA ALA A 117 -14.77 -15.16 9.12
C ALA A 117 -14.88 -14.61 10.55
N THR A 118 -16.09 -14.43 11.09
CA THR A 118 -16.24 -14.56 12.54
C THR A 118 -16.44 -16.03 12.87
N ARG A 119 -15.38 -16.73 13.28
CA ARG A 119 -15.57 -17.89 14.15
C ARG A 119 -14.38 -18.14 15.08
N LYS A 120 -14.57 -17.62 16.30
CA LYS A 120 -14.11 -18.12 17.61
C LYS A 120 -12.60 -18.23 17.83
N PHE A 121 -12.11 -17.59 18.89
CA PHE A 121 -11.96 -18.24 20.20
C PHE A 121 -12.26 -17.25 21.33
#